data_AF-A0A4R3N256-F1
#
_entry.id   AF-A0A4R3N256-F1
#
_cell.length_a   1.000
_cell.length_b   1.000
_cell.length_c   1.000
_cell.angle_alpha   90.00
_cell.angle_beta   90.00
_cell.angle_gamma   90.00
#
_symmetry.space_group_name_H-M   'P 1'
#
loop_
_entity.id
_entity.type
_entity.pdbx_description
1 polymer ?
#
loop_
_entity_poly.entity_id
_entity_poly.type
_entity_poly.pdbx_seq_one_letter_code
_entity_poly.pdbx_strand_id
1 'polypeptide(L)'
;METLTTVTNVLSVIALFTFVILLFLITKEGNDERTKYMEYKLFRFLFVFMLAGLALIMFMTGLKPIDYTLLRVCITTLMSLTVIIGLVFWGLIKRKF
;
A
#
# COMPACT_ATOMS: atom_id res chain seq x y z
N MET A 1 6.52 8.70 21.09
CA MET A 1 5.92 7.39 20.76
C MET A 1 4.41 7.49 20.60
N GLU A 2 3.67 7.99 21.60
CA GLU A 2 2.20 8.09 21.53
C GLU A 2 1.66 8.85 20.32
N THR A 3 2.24 10.01 20.00
CA THR A 3 1.84 10.81 18.83
C THR A 3 2.06 10.07 17.51
N LEU A 4 3.20 9.37 17.37
CA LEU A 4 3.54 8.58 16.19
C LEU A 4 2.55 7.43 16.00
N THR A 5 2.20 6.73 17.09
CA THR A 5 1.23 5.64 17.10
C THR A 5 -0.16 6.13 16.71
N THR A 6 -0.60 7.27 17.24
CA THR A 6 -1.90 7.87 16.89
C THR A 6 -1.97 8.23 15.41
N VAL A 7 -0.91 8.83 14.85
CA VAL A 7 -0.84 9.14 13.42
C VAL A 7 -0.91 7.85 12.58
N THR A 8 -0.17 6.80 12.94
CA THR A 8 -0.23 5.53 12.22
C THR A 8 -1.59 4.85 12.28
N ASN A 9 -2.31 4.99 13.39
CA ASN A 9 -3.66 4.46 13.53
C ASN A 9 -4.63 5.20 12.59
N VAL A 10 -4.58 6.53 12.56
CA VAL A 10 -5.38 7.33 11.61
C VAL A 10 -5.05 6.94 10.16
N LEU A 11 -3.77 6.78 9.85
CA LEU A 11 -3.33 6.36 8.52
C LEU A 11 -3.89 4.97 8.15
N SER A 12 -3.92 4.03 9.09
CA SER A 12 -4.48 2.69 8.86
C SER A 12 -5.99 2.72 8.58
N VAL A 13 -6.72 3.60 9.25
CA VAL A 13 -8.15 3.81 8.99
C VAL A 13 -8.36 4.39 7.58
N ILE A 14 -7.57 5.39 7.19
CA ILE A 14 -7.61 5.95 5.82
C ILE A 14 -7.29 4.86 4.79
N ALA A 15 -6.30 4.01 5.05
CA ALA A 15 -5.95 2.91 4.17
C ALA A 15 -7.10 1.90 4.04
N LEU A 16 -7.82 1.60 5.12
CA LEU A 16 -8.99 0.73 5.06
C LEU A 16 -10.08 1.30 4.14
N PHE A 17 -10.43 2.58 4.28
CA PHE A 17 -11.38 3.22 3.37
C PHE A 17 -10.87 3.23 1.92
N THR A 18 -9.58 3.49 1.73
CA THR A 18 -8.94 3.49 0.41
C THR A 18 -9.00 2.11 -0.25
N PHE A 19 -8.79 1.04 0.52
CA PHE A 19 -8.91 -0.34 0.06
C PHE A 19 -10.32 -0.66 -0.43
N VAL A 20 -11.35 -0.28 0.33
CA VAL A 20 -12.76 -0.47 -0.05
C VAL A 20 -13.09 0.27 -1.35
N ILE A 21 -12.64 1.53 -1.47
CA ILE A 21 -12.83 2.32 -2.70
C ILE A 21 -12.13 1.65 -3.89
N LEU A 22 -10.89 1.20 -3.71
CA LEU A 22 -10.12 0.51 -4.75
C LEU A 22 -10.85 -0.75 -5.24
N LEU A 23 -11.31 -1.60 -4.32
CA LEU A 23 -12.07 -2.81 -4.66
C LEU A 23 -13.32 -2.49 -5.46
N PHE A 24 -14.07 -1.46 -5.05
CA PHE A 24 -15.27 -1.04 -5.75
C PHE A 24 -14.96 -0.56 -7.19
N LEU A 25 -13.88 0.21 -7.36
CA LEU A 25 -13.47 0.72 -8.67
C LEU A 25 -13.03 -0.41 -9.61
N ILE A 26 -12.27 -1.38 -9.11
CA ILE A 26 -11.80 -2.53 -9.91
C ILE A 26 -12.99 -3.39 -10.33
N THR A 27 -13.87 -3.74 -9.39
CA THR A 27 -15.03 -4.61 -9.67
C THR A 27 -15.98 -3.99 -10.70
N LYS A 28 -16.04 -2.65 -10.78
CA LYS A 28 -16.91 -1.93 -11.73
C LYS A 28 -16.42 -1.97 -13.18
N GLU A 29 -15.13 -2.23 -13.44
CA GLU A 29 -14.54 -2.14 -14.79
C GLU A 29 -14.81 -3.37 -15.69
N GLY A 30 -15.48 -4.41 -15.19
CA GLY A 30 -15.81 -5.60 -15.99
C GLY A 30 -14.61 -6.52 -16.21
N ASN A 31 -14.79 -7.59 -17.00
CA ASN A 31 -13.81 -8.70 -17.10
C ASN A 31 -13.13 -8.78 -18.48
N ASP A 32 -12.87 -7.63 -19.08
CA ASP A 32 -12.22 -7.54 -20.40
C ASP A 32 -10.70 -7.76 -20.29
N GLU A 33 -10.06 -8.11 -21.41
CA GLU A 33 -8.60 -8.31 -21.48
C GLU A 33 -7.82 -7.06 -21.03
N ARG A 34 -8.36 -5.87 -21.29
CA ARG A 34 -7.79 -4.60 -20.85
C ARG A 34 -7.78 -4.47 -19.34
N THR A 35 -8.89 -4.78 -18.67
CA THR A 35 -9.01 -4.72 -17.21
C THR A 35 -8.05 -5.69 -16.55
N LYS A 36 -7.94 -6.93 -17.06
CA LYS A 36 -6.95 -7.91 -16.59
C LYS A 36 -5.51 -7.42 -16.69
N TYR A 37 -5.17 -6.76 -17.79
CA TYR A 37 -3.84 -6.17 -17.97
C TYR A 37 -3.58 -5.02 -16.97
N MET A 38 -4.57 -4.15 -16.74
CA MET A 38 -4.48 -3.06 -15.76
C MET A 38 -4.33 -3.59 -14.33
N GLU A 39 -5.10 -4.60 -13.95
CA GLU A 39 -5.00 -5.28 -12.66
C GLU A 39 -3.62 -5.90 -12.45
N TYR A 40 -3.10 -6.62 -13.45
CA TYR A 40 -1.75 -7.19 -13.37
C TYR A 40 -0.68 -6.11 -13.18
N LYS A 41 -0.82 -4.99 -13.90
CA LYS A 41 0.10 -3.85 -13.78
C LYS A 41 0.03 -3.18 -12.41
N LEU A 42 -1.18 -3.01 -11.86
CA LEU A 42 -1.40 -2.53 -10.50
C LEU A 42 -0.75 -3.47 -9.49
N PHE A 43 -1.06 -4.77 -9.57
CA PHE A 43 -0.53 -5.79 -8.67
C PHE A 43 1.01 -5.82 -8.70
N ARG A 44 1.61 -5.88 -9.89
CA ARG A 44 3.07 -5.89 -10.05
C ARG A 44 3.71 -4.67 -9.40
N PHE A 45 3.14 -3.48 -9.60
CA PHE A 45 3.64 -2.25 -9.01
C PHE A 45 3.55 -2.29 -7.48
N LEU A 46 2.39 -2.65 -6.93
CA LEU A 46 2.17 -2.76 -5.49
C LEU A 46 3.09 -3.79 -4.83
N PHE A 47 3.28 -4.94 -5.48
CA PHE A 47 4.15 -6.01 -5.01
C PHE A 47 5.60 -5.55 -4.93
N VAL A 48 6.12 -4.92 -5.98
CA VAL A 48 7.50 -4.39 -5.99
C VAL A 48 7.67 -3.30 -4.94
N PHE A 49 6.70 -2.39 -4.81
CA PHE A 49 6.74 -1.33 -3.79
C PHE A 49 6.77 -1.90 -2.37
N MET A 50 5.89 -2.86 -2.07
CA MET A 50 5.82 -3.50 -0.77
C MET A 50 7.10 -4.28 -0.45
N LEU A 51 7.63 -5.07 -1.40
CA LEU A 51 8.87 -5.81 -1.21
C LEU A 51 10.07 -4.89 -0.99
N ALA A 52 10.18 -3.81 -1.76
CA ALA A 52 11.26 -2.83 -1.58
C ALA A 52 11.19 -2.19 -0.19
N GLY A 53 9.99 -1.83 0.27
CA GLY A 53 9.79 -1.30 1.62
C GLY A 53 10.13 -2.30 2.72
N LEU A 54 9.73 -3.57 2.57
CA LEU A 54 10.07 -4.62 3.53
C LEU A 54 11.57 -4.90 3.56
N ALA A 55 12.23 -4.95 2.40
CA ALA A 55 13.67 -5.11 2.30
C ALA A 55 14.41 -3.96 3.01
N LEU A 56 13.92 -2.73 2.88
CA LEU A 56 14.47 -1.58 3.58
C LEU A 56 14.29 -1.70 5.10
N ILE A 57 13.11 -2.12 5.58
CA ILE A 57 12.88 -2.34 7.02
C ILE A 57 13.83 -3.41 7.56
N MET A 58 13.97 -4.56 6.87
CA MET A 58 14.87 -5.64 7.26
C MET A 58 16.33 -5.17 7.30
N PHE A 59 16.77 -4.43 6.29
CA PHE A 59 18.11 -3.86 6.25
C PHE A 59 18.36 -2.93 7.45
N MET A 60 17.41 -2.03 7.75
CA MET A 60 17.52 -1.12 8.90
C MET A 60 17.55 -1.85 10.25
N THR A 61 16.74 -2.91 10.41
CA THR A 61 16.76 -3.76 11.62
C THR A 61 18.07 -4.53 11.78
N GLY A 62 18.76 -4.84 10.68
CA GLY A 62 20.08 -5.48 10.71
C GLY A 62 21.20 -4.52 11.14
N LEU A 63 21.06 -3.22 10.90
CA LEU A 63 22.06 -2.21 11.26
C LEU A 63 21.98 -1.79 12.73
N LYS A 64 20.77 -1.72 13.29
CA LYS A 64 20.54 -1.32 14.69
C LYS A 64 19.35 -2.08 15.27
N PRO A 65 19.40 -2.45 16.56
CA PRO A 65 18.23 -3.00 17.23
C PRO A 65 17.11 -1.96 17.22
N ILE A 66 15.96 -2.37 16.71
CA ILE A 66 14.74 -1.57 16.65
C ILE A 66 13.76 -2.16 17.65
N ASP A 67 13.12 -1.30 18.44
CA ASP A 67 12.06 -1.71 19.35
C ASP A 67 10.80 -2.18 18.59
N TYR A 68 10.06 -3.10 19.20
CA TYR A 68 8.87 -3.68 18.57
C TYR A 68 7.84 -2.63 18.17
N THR A 69 7.68 -1.56 18.96
CA THR A 69 6.72 -0.49 18.68
C THR A 69 7.07 0.24 17.39
N LEU A 70 8.34 0.63 17.22
CA LEU A 70 8.80 1.28 15.99
C LEU A 70 8.69 0.35 14.77
N LEU A 71 9.05 -0.93 14.91
CA LEU A 71 8.90 -1.92 13.84
C LEU A 71 7.43 -2.04 13.39
N ARG A 72 6.51 -2.13 14.35
CA ARG A 72 5.07 -2.18 14.08
C ARG A 72 4.61 -0.93 13.33
N VAL A 73 5.01 0.26 13.78
CA VAL A 73 4.70 1.53 13.10
C VAL A 73 5.22 1.51 11.66
N CYS A 74 6.47 1.09 11.42
CA CYS A 74 7.03 1.03 10.07
C CYS A 74 6.23 0.10 9.15
N ILE A 75 5.89 -1.11 9.62
CA ILE A 75 5.12 -2.09 8.84
C ILE A 75 3.70 -1.57 8.57
N THR A 76 3.02 -1.03 9.59
CA THR A 76 1.66 -0.49 9.44
C THR A 76 1.64 0.69 8.46
N THR A 77 2.63 1.59 8.53
CA THR A 77 2.78 2.69 7.59
C THR A 77 3.05 2.19 6.17
N LEU A 78 3.94 1.21 5.99
CA LEU A 78 4.25 0.63 4.68
C LEU A 78 3.01 0.01 4.03
N MET A 79 2.25 -0.79 4.78
CA MET A 79 1.01 -1.39 4.30
C MET A 79 -0.01 -0.31 3.92
N SER A 80 -0.18 0.69 4.78
CA SER A 80 -1.13 1.78 4.54
C SER A 80 -0.78 2.59 3.30
N LEU A 81 0.51 2.93 3.14
CA LEU A 81 1.00 3.63 1.94
C LEU A 81 0.83 2.78 0.69
N THR A 82 1.08 1.47 0.76
CA THR A 82 0.92 0.56 -0.38
C THR A 82 -0.51 0.63 -0.92
N VAL A 83 -1.51 0.60 -0.04
CA VAL A 83 -2.92 0.71 -0.44
C VAL A 83 -3.24 2.10 -1.01
N ILE A 84 -2.79 3.17 -0.35
CA ILE A 84 -3.05 4.56 -0.79
C ILE A 84 -2.45 4.81 -2.18
N ILE A 85 -1.19 4.41 -2.39
CA ILE A 85 -0.52 4.55 -3.68
C ILE A 85 -1.20 3.66 -4.72
N GLY A 86 -1.72 2.49 -4.35
CA GLY A 86 -2.52 1.65 -5.23
C GLY A 86 -3.73 2.37 -5.82
N LEU A 87 -4.46 3.13 -5.01
CA LEU A 87 -5.61 3.90 -5.49
C LEU A 87 -5.18 5.03 -6.44
N VAL A 88 -4.12 5.76 -6.10
CA VAL A 88 -3.57 6.81 -6.96
C VAL A 88 -3.11 6.22 -8.30
N PHE A 89 -2.37 5.12 -8.25
CA PHE A 89 -1.83 4.46 -9.44
C PHE A 89 -2.94 3.87 -10.32
N TRP A 90 -3.98 3.29 -9.71
CA TRP A 90 -5.18 2.86 -10.43
C TRP A 90 -5.83 4.01 -11.19
N GLY A 91 -6.02 5.17 -10.53
CA GLY A 91 -6.54 6.37 -11.18
C GLY A 91 -5.67 6.87 -12.35
N LEU A 92 -4.34 6.73 -12.24
CA LEU A 92 -3.41 7.08 -13.32
C LEU A 92 -3.48 6.10 -14.50
N ILE A 93 -3.55 4.80 -14.24
CA ILE A 93 -3.66 3.78 -15.30
C ILE A 93 -5.00 3.95 -16.03
N LYS A 94 -6.10 4.09 -15.29
CA LYS A 94 -7.44 4.28 -15.86
C LYS A 94 -7.54 5.50 -16.79
N ARG A 95 -6.77 6.56 -16.54
CA ARG A 95 -6.74 7.74 -17.45
C ARG A 95 -6.02 7.47 -18.77
N LYS A 96 -5.18 6.43 -18.82
CA LYS A 96 -4.32 6.12 -19.96
C LYS A 96 -4.91 5.05 -20.89
N PHE A 97 -5.88 4.27 -20.41
CA PHE A 97 -6.55 3.18 -21.13
C PHE A 97 -8.04 3.45 -21.28
#